data_AF-A0A553NIW9-F1
#
_entry.id   AF-A0A553NIW9-F1
#
_cell.length_a   1.000
_cell.length_b   1.000
_cell.length_c   1.000
_cell.angle_alpha   90.00
_cell.angle_beta   90.00
_cell.angle_gamma   90.00
#
_symmetry.space_group_name_H-M   'P 1'
#
loop_
_entity.id
_entity.type
_entity.pdbx_description
1 polymer ?
#
loop_
_entity_poly.entity_id
_entity_poly.type
_entity_poly.pdbx_seq_one_letter_code
_entity_poly.pdbx_strand_id
1 'polypeptide(L)'
;MYTLSKVMENSEVINFSSLEKEVQATLEADRKYRRENDAKFRALNQNVASYEEFRDIVLASHLKPLDRKDISEAPRKQPWNPVAYRTKQESNSDEQDQLHLSEIEPRSASEFIRDWRRLTGGPFEKYDLLVRLGGETLEKIFKTEIGLGLLGEFLLVLSRGLKPRDVYRVIGVLDGLTRTGRFSLGLSLLSQAEKKASVELFQKLQGSIDKHHSAKDYSCDGLELHEPSLQDNMNDISAKLKEVTEKYNIEK
;
A
#
# COMPACT_ATOMS: atom_id res chain seq x y z
N MET A 1 -10.92 -45.46 92.23
CA MET A 1 -10.05 -45.45 91.04
C MET A 1 -10.78 -44.75 89.90
N TYR A 2 -10.60 -43.44 89.74
CA TYR A 2 -11.32 -42.61 88.74
C TYR A 2 -10.36 -41.62 88.05
N THR A 3 -9.22 -42.12 87.57
CA THR A 3 -8.19 -41.26 86.93
C THR A 3 -7.64 -41.81 85.62
N LEU A 4 -8.14 -42.95 85.12
CA LEU A 4 -7.63 -43.53 83.85
C LEU A 4 -8.57 -43.36 82.66
N SER A 5 -9.84 -42.98 82.84
CA SER A 5 -10.76 -42.75 81.72
C SER A 5 -10.66 -41.36 81.10
N LYS A 6 -9.92 -40.43 81.72
CA LYS A 6 -9.82 -39.03 81.26
C LYS A 6 -8.69 -38.80 80.24
N VAL A 7 -7.83 -39.78 79.99
CA VAL A 7 -6.63 -39.60 79.14
C VAL A 7 -6.89 -39.95 77.66
N MET A 8 -7.98 -40.62 77.32
CA MET A 8 -8.25 -41.06 75.94
C MET A 8 -9.34 -40.26 75.20
N GLU A 9 -9.84 -39.18 75.79
CA GLU A 9 -10.85 -38.31 75.18
C GLU A 9 -10.24 -37.12 74.40
N ASN A 10 -8.91 -37.14 74.19
CA ASN A 10 -8.18 -36.17 73.37
C ASN A 10 -7.60 -36.81 72.10
N SER A 11 -8.28 -37.82 71.55
CA SER A 11 -8.04 -38.18 70.15
C SER A 11 -8.63 -37.06 69.30
N GLU A 12 -7.85 -36.00 69.10
CA GLU A 12 -8.07 -34.97 68.11
C GLU A 12 -8.56 -35.64 66.83
N VAL A 13 -9.84 -35.42 66.50
CA VAL A 13 -10.43 -35.92 65.27
C VAL A 13 -9.68 -35.22 64.14
N ILE A 14 -8.70 -35.91 63.54
CA ILE A 14 -7.84 -35.37 62.49
C ILE A 14 -8.73 -34.92 61.34
N ASN A 15 -8.76 -33.60 61.10
CA ASN A 15 -9.56 -33.02 60.03
C ASN A 15 -8.81 -33.17 58.70
N PHE A 16 -9.09 -34.26 57.98
CA PHE A 16 -8.48 -34.57 56.68
C PHE A 16 -8.64 -33.44 55.65
N SER A 17 -9.76 -32.71 55.66
CA SER A 17 -10.00 -31.61 54.73
C SER A 17 -9.12 -30.38 55.01
N SER A 18 -8.78 -30.13 56.28
CA SER A 18 -7.85 -29.06 56.66
C SER A 18 -6.42 -29.43 56.27
N LEU A 19 -6.04 -30.68 56.51
CA LEU A 19 -4.72 -31.21 56.15
C LEU A 19 -4.50 -31.23 54.64
N GLU A 20 -5.52 -31.65 53.87
CA GLU A 20 -5.46 -31.63 52.40
C GLU A 20 -5.26 -30.21 51.84
N LYS A 21 -5.95 -29.21 52.40
CA LYS A 21 -5.78 -27.80 52.01
C LYS A 21 -4.38 -27.29 52.34
N GLU A 22 -3.83 -27.66 53.49
CA GLU A 22 -2.46 -27.30 53.87
C GLU A 22 -1.44 -27.93 52.93
N VAL A 23 -1.59 -29.21 52.62
CA VAL A 23 -0.74 -29.91 51.65
C VAL A 23 -0.85 -29.29 50.27
N GLN A 24 -2.06 -28.96 49.81
CA GLN A 24 -2.25 -28.31 48.52
C GLN A 24 -1.60 -26.92 48.48
N ALA A 25 -1.74 -26.12 49.55
CA ALA A 25 -1.12 -24.80 49.65
C ALA A 25 0.42 -24.89 49.63
N THR A 26 1.01 -25.86 50.34
CA THR A 26 2.46 -26.08 50.34
C THR A 26 2.97 -26.53 48.96
N LEU A 27 2.23 -27.40 48.27
CA LEU A 27 2.55 -27.81 46.90
C LEU A 27 2.48 -26.64 45.91
N GLU A 28 1.48 -25.78 46.03
CA GLU A 28 1.33 -24.60 45.17
C GLU A 28 2.44 -23.57 45.41
N ALA A 29 2.81 -23.34 46.67
CA ALA A 29 3.94 -22.49 47.04
C ALA A 29 5.26 -23.01 46.46
N ASP A 30 5.52 -24.32 46.55
CA ASP A 30 6.71 -24.94 45.99
C ASP A 30 6.72 -24.87 44.45
N ARG A 31 5.57 -25.12 43.80
CA ARG A 31 5.41 -24.92 42.34
C ARG A 31 5.68 -23.48 41.92
N LYS A 32 5.25 -22.50 42.71
CA LYS A 32 5.52 -21.07 42.45
C LYS A 32 7.00 -20.77 42.60
N TYR A 33 7.62 -21.19 43.71
CA TYR A 33 9.04 -21.01 43.96
C TYR A 33 9.92 -21.60 42.86
N ARG A 34 9.61 -22.82 42.41
CA ARG A 34 10.31 -23.47 41.29
C ARG A 34 10.20 -22.67 40.00
N ARG A 35 9.02 -22.16 39.65
CA ARG A 35 8.81 -21.34 38.44
C ARG A 35 9.58 -20.03 38.49
N GLU A 36 9.55 -19.34 39.62
CA GLU A 36 10.29 -18.08 39.79
C GLU A 36 11.80 -18.30 39.73
N ASN A 37 12.32 -19.35 40.36
CA ASN A 37 13.74 -19.67 40.29
C ASN A 37 14.18 -20.09 38.89
N ASP A 38 13.39 -20.89 38.17
CA ASP A 38 13.65 -21.20 36.77
C ASP A 38 13.74 -19.92 35.92
N ALA A 39 12.82 -18.98 36.12
CA ALA A 39 12.85 -17.69 35.45
C ALA A 39 14.09 -16.85 35.83
N LYS A 40 14.51 -16.85 37.10
CA LYS A 40 15.77 -16.20 37.53
C LYS A 40 16.98 -16.80 36.82
N PHE A 41 17.09 -18.13 36.78
CA PHE A 41 18.19 -18.80 36.06
C PHE A 41 18.15 -18.53 34.57
N ARG A 42 16.97 -18.51 33.96
CA ARG A 42 16.78 -18.16 32.55
C ARG A 42 17.24 -16.74 32.25
N ALA A 43 16.83 -15.77 33.06
CA ALA A 43 17.22 -14.37 32.90
C ALA A 43 18.75 -14.20 33.06
N LEU A 44 19.36 -14.90 34.01
CA LEU A 44 20.82 -14.92 34.16
C LEU A 44 21.51 -15.53 32.93
N ASN A 45 21.04 -16.66 32.44
CA ASN A 45 21.59 -17.31 31.25
C ASN A 45 21.41 -16.47 29.97
N GLN A 46 20.41 -15.59 29.94
CA GLN A 46 20.15 -14.65 28.84
C GLN A 46 21.00 -13.37 28.92
N ASN A 47 21.81 -13.18 29.99
CA ASN A 47 22.65 -11.98 30.20
C ASN A 47 21.88 -10.66 30.05
N VAL A 48 20.74 -10.60 30.72
CA VAL A 48 19.86 -9.43 30.78
C VAL A 48 20.62 -8.17 31.25
N ALA A 49 20.43 -7.04 30.57
CA ALA A 49 21.23 -5.82 30.77
C ALA A 49 20.77 -4.93 31.94
N SER A 50 19.48 -5.00 32.31
CA SER A 50 18.88 -4.18 33.37
C SER A 50 18.17 -5.03 34.43
N TYR A 51 18.17 -4.54 35.67
CA TYR A 51 17.39 -5.15 36.74
C TYR A 51 15.88 -5.13 36.46
N GLU A 52 15.38 -4.12 35.76
CA GLU A 52 13.97 -4.02 35.40
C GLU A 52 13.56 -5.18 34.49
N GLU A 53 14.36 -5.47 33.47
CA GLU A 53 14.13 -6.60 32.56
C GLU A 53 14.23 -7.94 33.30
N PHE A 54 15.17 -8.09 34.24
CA PHE A 54 15.26 -9.27 35.09
C PHE A 54 14.00 -9.45 35.95
N ARG A 55 13.53 -8.36 36.56
CA ARG A 55 12.32 -8.33 37.38
C ARG A 55 11.11 -8.73 36.56
N ASP A 56 10.97 -8.20 35.35
CA ASP A 56 9.84 -8.47 34.46
C ASP A 56 9.81 -9.95 34.04
N ILE A 57 10.96 -10.55 33.73
CA ILE A 57 11.05 -11.99 33.41
C ILE A 57 10.59 -12.85 34.60
N VAL A 58 11.01 -12.51 35.82
CA VAL A 58 10.63 -13.27 37.04
C VAL A 58 9.15 -13.10 37.36
N LEU A 59 8.60 -11.89 37.22
CA LEU A 59 7.17 -11.61 37.40
C LEU A 59 6.33 -12.38 36.36
N ALA A 60 6.82 -12.47 35.13
CA ALA A 60 6.20 -13.19 34.02
C ALA A 60 6.41 -14.72 34.07
N SER A 61 7.04 -15.28 35.10
CA SER A 61 7.33 -16.73 35.23
C SER A 61 6.11 -17.65 35.20
N HIS A 62 4.93 -17.11 35.42
CA HIS A 62 3.66 -17.83 35.35
C HIS A 62 3.08 -17.94 33.93
N LEU A 63 3.63 -17.20 32.97
CA LEU A 63 3.20 -17.23 31.57
C LEU A 63 3.70 -18.51 30.88
N LYS A 64 2.82 -19.13 30.10
CA LYS A 64 3.17 -20.29 29.27
C LYS A 64 3.73 -19.81 27.92
N PRO A 65 4.79 -20.44 27.39
CA PRO A 65 5.20 -20.22 26.01
C PRO A 65 4.03 -20.49 25.07
N LEU A 66 3.88 -19.65 24.04
CA LEU A 66 2.84 -19.83 23.04
C LEU A 66 3.07 -21.14 22.29
N ASP A 67 2.03 -21.95 22.16
CA ASP A 67 2.08 -23.17 21.36
C ASP A 67 1.90 -22.82 19.87
N ARG A 68 2.36 -23.70 18.98
CA ARG A 68 2.20 -23.52 17.53
C ARG A 68 0.72 -23.41 17.14
N LYS A 69 -0.15 -24.09 17.90
CA LYS A 69 -1.60 -24.03 17.76
C LYS A 69 -2.13 -22.62 18.04
N ASP A 70 -1.65 -21.98 19.11
CA ASP A 70 -2.02 -20.59 19.44
C ASP A 70 -1.59 -19.61 18.32
N ILE A 71 -0.46 -19.90 17.66
CA ILE A 71 0.08 -19.08 16.57
C ILE A 71 -0.65 -19.32 15.24
N SER A 72 -1.11 -20.55 14.97
CA SER A 72 -1.78 -20.92 13.72
C SER A 72 -3.29 -20.72 13.73
N GLU A 73 -3.92 -20.91 14.90
CA GLU A 73 -5.37 -20.89 15.10
C GLU A 73 -5.90 -19.49 15.42
N ALA A 74 -5.03 -18.58 15.88
CA ALA A 74 -5.38 -17.17 15.97
C ALA A 74 -5.84 -16.68 14.58
N PRO A 75 -7.09 -16.19 14.43
CA PRO A 75 -7.61 -15.75 13.15
C PRO A 75 -6.82 -14.52 12.69
N ARG A 76 -5.79 -14.75 11.88
CA ARG A 76 -5.07 -13.67 11.19
C ARG A 76 -6.01 -13.11 10.15
N LYS A 77 -6.70 -12.02 10.48
CA LYS A 77 -7.63 -11.31 9.59
C LYS A 77 -6.95 -10.79 8.30
N GLN A 78 -5.62 -10.76 8.25
CA GLN A 78 -4.84 -10.31 7.11
C GLN A 78 -3.57 -11.17 6.98
N PRO A 79 -3.28 -11.78 5.82
CA PRO A 79 -1.99 -12.39 5.58
C PRO A 79 -0.91 -11.30 5.54
N TRP A 80 0.16 -11.50 6.32
CA TRP A 80 1.31 -10.58 6.42
C TRP A 80 2.02 -10.35 5.08
N ASN A 81 1.87 -11.29 4.13
CA ASN A 81 2.36 -11.16 2.77
C ASN A 81 1.34 -11.74 1.77
N PRO A 82 0.58 -10.92 1.03
CA PRO A 82 -0.38 -11.39 0.04
C PRO A 82 0.23 -12.19 -1.12
N VAL A 83 1.54 -12.00 -1.39
CA VAL A 83 2.23 -12.60 -2.53
C VAL A 83 2.63 -14.05 -2.26
N ALA A 84 3.05 -14.35 -1.02
CA ALA A 84 3.50 -15.70 -0.63
C ALA A 84 2.36 -16.72 -0.55
N TYR A 85 1.12 -16.29 -0.27
CA TYR A 85 -0.04 -17.20 -0.18
C TYR A 85 -0.59 -17.62 -1.56
N ARG A 86 -0.23 -16.93 -2.64
CA ARG A 86 -0.71 -17.29 -3.99
C ARG A 86 -0.03 -18.54 -4.56
N THR A 87 1.12 -18.94 -4.03
CA THR A 87 1.90 -20.08 -4.53
C THR A 87 1.30 -21.45 -4.16
N LYS A 88 0.26 -21.49 -3.32
CA LYS A 88 -0.36 -22.76 -2.88
C LYS A 88 -1.67 -23.10 -3.58
N GLN A 89 -2.14 -22.27 -4.52
CA GLN A 89 -3.15 -22.71 -5.48
C GLN A 89 -2.39 -23.27 -6.68
N GLU A 90 -2.60 -24.57 -6.93
CA GLU A 90 -2.10 -25.31 -8.08
C GLU A 90 -2.45 -24.56 -9.37
N SER A 91 -1.46 -23.86 -9.93
CA SER A 91 -1.41 -23.57 -11.35
C SER A 91 -0.30 -24.42 -11.94
N ASN A 92 -0.67 -25.63 -12.37
CA ASN A 92 0.06 -26.32 -13.43
C ASN A 92 0.04 -25.42 -14.66
N SER A 93 1.11 -24.66 -14.88
CA SER A 93 1.52 -24.12 -16.18
C SER A 93 2.95 -23.60 -16.01
N ASP A 94 3.90 -24.49 -16.25
CA ASP A 94 5.19 -24.11 -16.82
C ASP A 94 4.89 -23.45 -18.16
N GLU A 95 4.86 -22.12 -18.23
CA GLU A 95 5.14 -21.42 -19.47
C GLU A 95 6.06 -20.23 -19.17
N GLN A 96 7.22 -20.27 -19.83
CA GLN A 96 8.07 -19.10 -20.03
C GLN A 96 7.27 -18.09 -20.85
N ASP A 97 6.51 -17.26 -20.16
CA ASP A 97 5.55 -16.39 -20.81
C ASP A 97 6.24 -15.06 -21.16
N GLN A 98 6.83 -15.02 -22.35
CA GLN A 98 7.00 -13.77 -23.10
C GLN A 98 5.60 -13.25 -23.45
N LEU A 99 4.94 -12.61 -22.47
CA LEU A 99 3.60 -12.08 -22.66
C LEU A 99 3.64 -10.93 -23.68
N HIS A 100 3.17 -11.26 -24.88
CA HIS A 100 2.76 -10.34 -25.90
C HIS A 100 1.73 -9.36 -25.29
N LEU A 101 2.12 -8.09 -25.14
CA LEU A 101 1.38 -6.99 -24.50
C LEU A 101 0.16 -6.50 -25.34
N SER A 102 -0.66 -7.42 -25.80
CA SER A 102 -1.75 -7.13 -26.71
C SER A 102 -3.00 -7.89 -26.31
N GLU A 103 -3.66 -7.52 -25.20
CA GLU A 103 -5.13 -7.66 -25.06
C GLU A 103 -5.77 -7.23 -23.73
N ILE A 104 -5.03 -6.81 -22.71
CA ILE A 104 -5.66 -6.53 -21.41
C ILE A 104 -5.83 -5.01 -21.25
N GLU A 105 -7.05 -4.52 -21.47
CA GLU A 105 -7.48 -3.23 -20.95
C GLU A 105 -7.49 -3.34 -19.41
N PRO A 106 -6.61 -2.61 -18.70
CA PRO A 106 -6.45 -2.80 -17.27
C PRO A 106 -7.76 -2.41 -16.57
N ARG A 107 -8.37 -3.35 -15.84
CA ARG A 107 -9.66 -3.10 -15.17
C ARG A 107 -9.50 -2.41 -13.82
N SER A 108 -8.27 -2.33 -13.32
CA SER A 108 -7.94 -1.77 -12.00
C SER A 108 -6.55 -1.12 -11.97
N ALA A 109 -6.37 -0.11 -11.11
CA ALA A 109 -5.11 0.61 -10.95
C ALA A 109 -3.94 -0.30 -10.63
N SER A 110 -4.16 -1.38 -9.87
CA SER A 110 -3.12 -2.32 -9.50
C SER A 110 -2.63 -3.17 -10.67
N GLU A 111 -3.51 -3.51 -11.62
CA GLU A 111 -3.17 -4.24 -12.85
C GLU A 111 -2.35 -3.33 -13.76
N PHE A 112 -2.82 -2.09 -13.97
CA PHE A 112 -2.07 -1.08 -14.71
C PHE A 112 -0.66 -0.90 -14.14
N ILE A 113 -0.52 -0.69 -12.83
CA ILE A 113 0.80 -0.44 -12.20
C ILE A 113 1.71 -1.67 -12.33
N ARG A 114 1.15 -2.88 -12.25
CA ARG A 114 1.93 -4.11 -12.44
C ARG A 114 2.44 -4.20 -13.87
N ASP A 115 1.59 -3.94 -14.85
CA ASP A 115 1.94 -4.06 -16.26
C ASP A 115 2.87 -2.91 -16.68
N TRP A 116 2.66 -1.70 -16.15
CA TRP A 116 3.55 -0.54 -16.29
C TRP A 116 4.97 -0.79 -15.78
N ARG A 117 5.11 -1.53 -14.67
CA ARG A 117 6.43 -1.91 -14.13
C ARG A 117 7.07 -3.05 -14.92
N ARG A 118 6.29 -3.95 -15.52
CA ARG A 118 6.77 -5.04 -16.37
C ARG A 118 7.19 -4.56 -17.76
N LEU A 119 6.60 -3.45 -18.22
CA LEU A 119 7.02 -2.73 -19.41
C LEU A 119 8.41 -2.09 -19.20
N THR A 120 9.45 -2.89 -19.40
CA THR A 120 10.84 -2.43 -19.59
C THR A 120 11.14 -2.06 -21.04
N GLY A 121 10.13 -2.13 -21.92
CA GLY A 121 10.15 -1.56 -23.26
C GLY A 121 10.46 -0.06 -23.22
N GLY A 122 11.17 0.42 -24.24
CA GLY A 122 11.64 1.81 -24.29
C GLY A 122 10.53 2.85 -24.12
N PRO A 123 10.87 4.14 -23.92
CA PRO A 123 9.90 5.22 -23.64
C PRO A 123 8.74 5.31 -24.63
N PHE A 124 8.92 4.83 -25.87
CA PHE A 124 7.93 4.85 -26.93
C PHE A 124 6.81 3.81 -26.77
N GLU A 125 7.08 2.65 -26.18
CA GLU A 125 6.05 1.62 -25.93
C GLU A 125 5.12 2.06 -24.80
N LYS A 126 5.69 2.64 -23.75
CA LYS A 126 4.93 3.28 -22.66
C LYS A 126 4.05 4.41 -23.17
N TYR A 127 4.54 5.18 -24.14
CA TYR A 127 3.79 6.24 -24.79
C TYR A 127 2.61 5.68 -25.60
N ASP A 128 2.84 4.67 -26.43
CA ASP A 128 1.78 4.04 -27.25
C ASP A 128 0.68 3.46 -26.37
N LEU A 129 1.05 2.79 -25.26
CA LEU A 129 0.08 2.29 -24.28
C LEU A 129 -0.78 3.42 -23.69
N LEU A 130 -0.16 4.52 -23.29
CA LEU A 130 -0.86 5.64 -22.66
C LEU A 130 -1.83 6.33 -23.64
N VAL A 131 -1.40 6.50 -24.89
CA VAL A 131 -2.24 7.06 -25.97
C VAL A 131 -3.37 6.10 -26.37
N ARG A 132 -3.13 4.78 -26.34
CA ARG A 132 -4.14 3.75 -26.64
C ARG A 132 -5.19 3.63 -25.54
N LEU A 133 -4.80 3.74 -24.27
CA LEU A 133 -5.73 3.70 -23.14
C LEU A 133 -6.69 4.90 -23.17
N GLY A 134 -6.17 6.08 -23.51
CA GLY A 134 -6.93 7.32 -23.49
C GLY A 134 -7.22 7.83 -22.07
N GLY A 135 -7.72 9.08 -22.00
CA GLY A 135 -7.98 9.76 -20.71
C GLY A 135 -9.15 9.18 -19.92
N GLU A 136 -10.22 8.74 -20.59
CA GLU A 136 -11.43 8.25 -19.93
C GLU A 136 -11.20 6.93 -19.17
N THR A 137 -10.44 6.01 -19.76
CA THR A 137 -10.10 4.74 -19.10
C THR A 137 -9.13 5.00 -17.95
N LEU A 138 -8.22 5.96 -18.10
CA LEU A 138 -7.28 6.37 -17.06
C LEU A 138 -8.00 7.00 -15.85
N GLU A 139 -9.02 7.83 -16.09
CA GLU A 139 -9.88 8.39 -15.04
C GLU A 139 -10.63 7.29 -14.27
N LYS A 140 -11.21 6.32 -14.98
CA LYS A 140 -11.95 5.19 -14.38
C LYS A 140 -11.05 4.32 -13.50
N ILE A 141 -9.83 4.04 -13.98
CA ILE A 141 -8.85 3.21 -13.27
C ILE A 141 -8.29 3.95 -12.05
N PHE A 142 -7.94 5.22 -12.18
CA PHE A 142 -7.31 6.04 -11.15
C PHE A 142 -8.31 6.98 -10.44
N LYS A 143 -9.53 6.49 -10.17
CA LYS A 143 -10.58 7.29 -9.52
C LYS A 143 -10.15 7.85 -8.15
N THR A 144 -9.43 7.06 -7.35
CA THR A 144 -8.99 7.45 -6.00
C THR A 144 -7.70 8.25 -6.00
N GLU A 145 -6.66 7.74 -6.64
CA GLU A 145 -5.36 8.39 -6.77
C GLU A 145 -4.51 7.71 -7.84
N ILE A 146 -3.65 8.50 -8.47
CA ILE A 146 -2.52 7.99 -9.25
C ILE A 146 -1.40 7.70 -8.27
N GLY A 147 -0.81 6.51 -8.35
CA GLY A 147 0.30 6.10 -7.47
C GLY A 147 1.46 7.11 -7.49
N LEU A 148 2.07 7.33 -6.33
CA LEU A 148 3.20 8.25 -6.17
C LEU A 148 4.33 7.93 -7.16
N GLY A 149 4.84 8.95 -7.86
CA GLY A 149 5.88 8.82 -8.88
C GLY A 149 5.39 8.44 -10.28
N LEU A 150 4.23 7.76 -10.39
CA LEU A 150 3.69 7.32 -11.68
C LEU A 150 3.26 8.51 -12.56
N LEU A 151 2.70 9.56 -11.94
CA LEU A 151 2.33 10.80 -12.64
C LEU A 151 3.54 11.47 -13.30
N GLY A 152 4.67 11.55 -12.59
CA GLY A 152 5.92 12.12 -13.11
C GLY A 152 6.46 11.32 -14.29
N GLU A 153 6.42 9.99 -14.19
CA GLU A 153 6.78 9.10 -15.30
C GLU A 153 5.87 9.32 -16.53
N PHE A 154 4.56 9.46 -16.35
CA PHE A 154 3.64 9.73 -17.45
C PHE A 154 4.00 11.01 -18.19
N LEU A 155 4.20 12.11 -17.45
CA LEU A 155 4.54 13.41 -18.03
C LEU A 155 5.86 13.36 -18.80
N LEU A 156 6.84 12.62 -18.27
CA LEU A 156 8.14 12.46 -18.89
C LEU A 156 8.11 11.55 -20.13
N VAL A 157 7.27 10.52 -20.13
CA VAL A 157 7.02 9.67 -21.31
C VAL A 157 6.29 10.47 -22.40
N LEU A 158 5.28 11.26 -22.03
CA LEU A 158 4.55 12.12 -22.96
C LEU A 158 5.45 13.19 -23.59
N SER A 159 6.32 13.84 -22.81
CA SER A 159 7.22 14.89 -23.33
C SER A 159 8.27 14.35 -24.32
N ARG A 160 8.70 13.10 -24.15
CA ARG A 160 9.68 12.40 -25.01
C ARG A 160 9.04 11.75 -26.23
N GLY A 161 7.83 11.22 -26.10
CA GLY A 161 7.13 10.44 -27.13
C GLY A 161 6.20 11.25 -28.04
N LEU A 162 6.03 12.55 -27.80
CA LEU A 162 5.05 13.39 -28.50
C LEU A 162 5.20 13.34 -30.03
N LYS A 163 4.18 12.81 -30.71
CA LYS A 163 4.03 12.87 -32.17
C LYS A 163 3.03 13.97 -32.55
N PRO A 164 3.29 14.78 -33.59
CA PRO A 164 2.38 15.86 -34.01
C PRO A 164 0.95 15.41 -34.37
N ARG A 165 0.77 14.13 -34.72
CA ARG A 165 -0.52 13.53 -35.07
C ARG A 165 -1.39 13.17 -33.87
N ASP A 166 -0.79 12.99 -32.69
CA ASP A 166 -1.45 12.48 -31.49
C ASP A 166 -1.77 13.59 -30.47
N VAL A 167 -1.60 14.87 -30.85
CA VAL A 167 -1.78 16.03 -29.98
C VAL A 167 -3.13 16.02 -29.26
N TYR A 168 -4.22 15.78 -30.00
CA TYR A 168 -5.57 15.71 -29.42
C TYR A 168 -5.75 14.54 -28.45
N ARG A 169 -5.11 13.40 -28.72
CA ARG A 169 -5.17 12.23 -27.85
C ARG A 169 -4.39 12.46 -26.56
N VAL A 170 -3.23 13.12 -26.66
CA VAL A 170 -2.42 13.49 -25.49
C VAL A 170 -3.14 14.51 -24.62
N ILE A 171 -3.86 15.48 -25.22
CA ILE A 171 -4.69 16.43 -24.46
C ILE A 171 -5.83 15.68 -23.74
N GLY A 172 -6.50 14.75 -24.41
CA GLY A 172 -7.52 13.91 -23.77
C GLY A 172 -6.98 13.10 -22.59
N VAL A 173 -5.76 12.55 -22.71
CA VAL A 173 -5.07 11.86 -21.61
C VAL A 173 -4.77 12.83 -20.45
N LEU A 174 -4.24 14.02 -20.74
CA LEU A 174 -3.97 15.03 -19.72
C LEU A 174 -5.25 15.49 -19.01
N ASP A 175 -6.35 15.69 -19.75
CA ASP A 175 -7.65 16.04 -19.16
C ASP A 175 -8.14 14.93 -18.21
N GLY A 176 -8.09 13.68 -18.67
CA GLY A 176 -8.43 12.52 -17.82
C GLY A 176 -7.58 12.41 -16.56
N LEU A 177 -6.28 12.72 -16.65
CA LEU A 177 -5.38 12.76 -15.48
C LEU A 177 -5.80 13.86 -14.49
N THR A 178 -6.18 15.05 -14.96
CA THR A 178 -6.59 16.15 -14.06
C THR A 178 -7.89 15.85 -13.31
N ARG A 179 -8.74 14.97 -13.85
CA ARG A 179 -10.00 14.53 -13.22
C ARG A 179 -9.81 13.46 -12.15
N THR A 180 -8.61 12.89 -12.03
CA THR A 180 -8.32 11.88 -11.00
C THR A 180 -8.29 12.45 -9.59
N GLY A 181 -8.61 11.61 -8.60
CA GLY A 181 -8.53 11.99 -7.20
C GLY A 181 -7.10 12.34 -6.80
N ARG A 182 -6.94 13.39 -5.99
CA ARG A 182 -5.64 13.84 -5.42
C ARG A 182 -4.59 14.22 -6.48
N PHE A 183 -5.00 14.61 -7.69
CA PHE A 183 -4.10 15.10 -8.73
C PHE A 183 -3.20 16.25 -8.24
N SER A 184 -3.74 17.19 -7.45
CA SER A 184 -2.97 18.31 -6.86
C SER A 184 -1.83 17.83 -5.95
N LEU A 185 -2.05 16.76 -5.17
CA LEU A 185 -1.00 16.15 -4.35
C LEU A 185 0.07 15.50 -5.25
N GLY A 186 -0.34 14.79 -6.29
CA GLY A 186 0.57 14.24 -7.30
C GLY A 186 1.46 15.33 -7.92
N LEU A 187 0.88 16.49 -8.25
CA LEU A 187 1.60 17.64 -8.80
C LEU A 187 2.59 18.24 -7.79
N SER A 188 2.21 18.34 -6.51
CA SER A 188 3.08 18.87 -5.44
C SER A 188 4.32 17.99 -5.20
N LEU A 189 4.21 16.69 -5.49
CA LEU A 189 5.27 15.71 -5.28
C LEU A 189 6.17 15.53 -6.51
N LEU A 190 5.94 16.27 -7.61
CA LEU A 190 6.81 16.23 -8.78
C LEU A 190 8.19 16.81 -8.47
N SER A 191 9.23 16.14 -8.93
CA SER A 191 10.60 16.63 -8.92
C SER A 191 10.79 17.79 -9.90
N GLN A 192 11.87 18.58 -9.71
CA GLN A 192 12.18 19.69 -10.60
C GLN A 192 12.40 19.27 -12.07
N ALA A 193 12.94 18.07 -12.28
CA ALA A 193 13.13 17.51 -13.62
C ALA A 193 11.79 17.19 -14.31
N GLU A 194 10.83 16.63 -13.57
CA GLU A 194 9.50 16.30 -14.09
C GLU A 194 8.66 17.56 -14.35
N LYS A 195 8.76 18.57 -13.48
CA LYS A 195 8.14 19.89 -13.69
C LYS A 195 8.67 20.58 -14.96
N LYS A 196 9.98 20.49 -15.21
CA LYS A 196 10.56 21.00 -16.46
C LYS A 196 10.02 20.23 -17.67
N ALA A 197 9.95 18.91 -17.57
CA ALA A 197 9.41 18.05 -18.63
C ALA A 197 7.93 18.36 -18.94
N SER A 198 7.12 18.68 -17.93
CA SER A 198 5.73 19.11 -18.15
C SER A 198 5.65 20.45 -18.89
N VAL A 199 6.47 21.44 -18.51
CA VAL A 199 6.52 22.73 -19.22
C VAL A 199 6.92 22.55 -20.68
N GLU A 200 7.95 21.73 -20.95
CA GLU A 200 8.39 21.40 -22.31
C GLU A 200 7.28 20.69 -23.11
N LEU A 201 6.51 19.80 -22.47
CA LEU A 201 5.37 19.13 -23.10
C LEU A 201 4.30 20.14 -23.53
N PHE A 202 3.90 21.05 -22.64
CA PHE A 202 2.89 22.07 -22.95
C PHE A 202 3.34 23.03 -24.06
N GLN A 203 4.60 23.45 -24.05
CA GLN A 203 5.17 24.29 -25.12
C GLN A 203 5.14 23.58 -26.48
N LYS A 204 5.47 22.29 -26.52
CA LYS A 204 5.41 21.48 -27.76
C LYS A 204 3.98 21.26 -28.25
N LEU A 205 3.02 21.07 -27.34
CA LEU A 205 1.60 20.95 -27.67
C LEU A 205 1.07 22.26 -28.27
N GLN A 206 1.34 23.39 -27.62
CA GLN A 206 0.92 24.71 -28.10
C GLN A 206 1.51 25.02 -29.47
N GLY A 207 2.82 24.83 -29.66
CA GLY A 207 3.46 25.04 -30.95
C GLY A 207 3.04 24.07 -32.06
N SER A 208 2.42 22.93 -31.72
CA SER A 208 1.84 22.01 -32.71
C SER A 208 0.41 22.41 -33.10
N ILE A 209 -0.35 22.98 -32.16
CA ILE A 209 -1.70 23.50 -32.39
C ILE A 209 -1.67 24.76 -33.25
N ASP A 210 -0.73 25.67 -32.98
CA ASP A 210 -0.56 26.90 -33.76
C ASP A 210 -0.20 26.58 -35.22
N LYS A 211 0.59 25.53 -35.45
CA LYS A 211 0.90 25.02 -36.81
C LYS A 211 -0.29 24.37 -37.49
N HIS A 212 -1.18 23.72 -36.74
CA HIS A 212 -2.38 23.08 -37.29
C HIS A 212 -3.48 24.08 -37.62
N HIS A 213 -3.51 25.24 -36.94
CA HIS A 213 -4.37 26.38 -37.27
C HIS A 213 -3.92 27.08 -38.56
N SER A 214 -2.62 27.28 -38.76
CA SER A 214 -2.08 27.92 -39.97
C SER A 214 -2.27 27.11 -41.26
N ALA A 215 -2.62 25.83 -41.17
CA ALA A 215 -2.86 24.95 -42.33
C ALA A 215 -4.34 24.87 -42.75
N LYS A 216 -5.27 25.50 -42.03
CA LYS A 216 -6.73 25.46 -42.32
C LYS A 216 -7.27 26.66 -43.11
N ASP A 217 -6.42 27.62 -43.49
CA ASP A 217 -6.89 28.86 -44.16
C ASP A 217 -7.08 28.74 -45.69
N TYR A 218 -7.09 27.54 -46.27
CA TYR A 218 -7.51 27.33 -47.65
C TYR A 218 -8.41 26.08 -47.81
N SER A 219 -9.72 26.25 -47.62
CA SER A 219 -10.75 25.99 -48.65
C SER A 219 -12.14 25.77 -48.04
N CYS A 220 -13.08 26.51 -48.62
CA CYS A 220 -14.54 26.42 -48.57
C CYS A 220 -15.06 24.99 -48.84
N ASP A 221 -15.96 24.45 -48.02
CA ASP A 221 -17.42 24.44 -48.25
C ASP A 221 -18.14 23.71 -47.09
N GLY A 222 -19.39 24.07 -46.85
CA GLY A 222 -20.10 23.90 -45.59
C GLY A 222 -20.41 22.47 -45.12
N LEU A 223 -20.50 22.33 -43.80
CA LEU A 223 -21.50 21.55 -43.05
C LEU A 223 -21.33 21.87 -41.56
N GLU A 224 -22.26 22.67 -41.03
CA GLU A 224 -22.40 22.93 -39.61
C GLU A 224 -22.66 21.63 -38.85
N LEU A 225 -21.70 21.22 -38.03
CA LEU A 225 -21.97 20.51 -36.79
C LEU A 225 -21.22 21.26 -35.69
N HIS A 226 -22.01 21.74 -34.74
CA HIS A 226 -21.62 22.50 -33.57
C HIS A 226 -20.63 21.69 -32.70
N GLU A 227 -19.33 21.83 -32.96
CA GLU A 227 -18.28 21.43 -32.01
C GLU A 227 -18.06 22.58 -31.02
N PRO A 228 -18.30 22.38 -29.71
CA PRO A 228 -17.91 23.37 -28.71
C PRO A 228 -16.39 23.55 -28.74
N SER A 229 -15.98 24.81 -28.83
CA SER A 229 -14.62 25.32 -29.10
C SER A 229 -13.54 24.62 -28.27
N LEU A 230 -12.71 23.82 -28.94
CA LEU A 230 -11.53 23.14 -28.39
C LEU A 230 -10.53 24.13 -27.74
N GLN A 231 -10.50 25.40 -28.17
CA GLN A 231 -9.76 26.48 -27.53
C GLN A 231 -10.21 26.74 -26.08
N ASP A 232 -11.51 26.66 -25.80
CA ASP A 232 -12.04 26.98 -24.47
C ASP A 232 -11.73 25.88 -23.47
N ASN A 233 -11.74 24.61 -23.90
CA ASN A 233 -11.28 23.50 -23.08
C ASN A 233 -9.78 23.60 -22.77
N MET A 234 -8.94 24.00 -23.74
CA MET A 234 -7.50 24.13 -23.48
C MET A 234 -7.16 25.37 -22.65
N ASN A 235 -7.90 26.47 -22.81
CA ASN A 235 -7.81 27.63 -21.95
C ASN A 235 -8.28 27.33 -20.53
N ASP A 236 -9.34 26.52 -20.35
CA ASP A 236 -9.82 26.08 -19.04
C ASP A 236 -8.84 25.11 -18.36
N ILE A 237 -8.21 24.19 -19.11
CA ILE A 237 -7.16 23.29 -18.58
C ILE A 237 -5.90 24.09 -18.22
N SER A 238 -5.48 25.03 -19.06
CA SER A 238 -4.34 25.91 -18.79
C SER A 238 -4.62 26.83 -17.60
N ALA A 239 -5.84 27.37 -17.50
CA ALA A 239 -6.28 28.19 -16.37
C ALA A 239 -6.35 27.38 -15.07
N LYS A 240 -6.88 26.15 -15.10
CA LYS A 240 -6.88 25.23 -13.95
C LYS A 240 -5.47 24.84 -13.55
N LEU A 241 -4.57 24.58 -14.49
CA LEU A 241 -3.17 24.31 -14.19
C LEU A 241 -2.47 25.54 -13.63
N LYS A 242 -2.75 26.75 -14.15
CA LYS A 242 -2.19 27.99 -13.62
C LYS A 242 -2.73 28.29 -12.22
N GLU A 243 -4.04 28.14 -11.99
CA GLU A 243 -4.68 28.28 -10.67
C GLU A 243 -4.10 27.27 -9.67
N VAL A 244 -3.95 26.00 -10.06
CA VAL A 244 -3.34 24.97 -9.20
C VAL A 244 -1.85 25.24 -9.00
N THR A 245 -1.14 25.75 -10.00
CA THR A 245 0.28 26.11 -9.85
C THR A 245 0.46 27.31 -8.93
N GLU A 246 -0.45 28.28 -8.96
CA GLU A 246 -0.40 29.55 -8.22
C GLU A 246 -0.93 29.39 -6.78
N LYS A 247 -1.97 28.58 -6.58
CA LYS A 247 -2.58 28.27 -5.27
C LYS A 247 -1.70 27.38 -4.37
N TYR A 248 -0.77 26.63 -4.97
CA TYR A 248 0.17 25.76 -4.26
C TYR A 248 1.62 26.24 -4.36
N ASN A 249 1.88 27.40 -4.99
CA ASN A 249 3.15 28.09 -4.85
C ASN A 249 3.17 28.82 -3.52
N ILE A 250 3.65 28.14 -2.48
CA ILE A 250 4.25 28.83 -1.35
C ILE A 250 5.41 29.62 -1.96
N GLU A 251 5.28 30.94 -1.99
CA GLU A 251 6.41 31.84 -2.16
C GLU A 251 7.51 31.44 -1.16
N LYS A 252 8.51 30.70 -1.63
CA LYS A 252 9.96 30.96 -1.53
C LYS A 252 10.79 29.73 -1.86
#